data_AF-A0A7S2UA03-F1
#
_entry.id   AF-A0A7S2UA03-F1
#
_cell.length_a   1.000
_cell.length_b   1.000
_cell.length_c   1.000
_cell.angle_alpha   90.00
_cell.angle_beta   90.00
_cell.angle_gamma   90.00
#
_symmetry.space_group_name_H-M   'P 1'
#
loop_
_entity.id
_entity.type
_entity.pdbx_description
1 polymer ?
#
loop_
_entity_poly.entity_id
_entity_poly.type
_entity_poly.pdbx_seq_one_letter_code
_entity_poly.pdbx_strand_id
1 'polypeptide(L)'
;QGPQKKLLHGIEWTVAALSATVGLVAVVQSHNDAASGFIANLYSLHSWVGVFVIAMYLSQFAVGTCAFALDIPSIFTPAVKANVVMVHRFVGQFVYNLTAATILLGIQEKEGFIGCNYTVTKADTFPIQHFFDIPKVCRIGHFIGILVVLTTLCTNFALYSFEKAPHRNR
;
A
#
# COMPACT_ATOMS: atom_id res chain seq x y z
N GLN A 1 8.96 -20.34 -9.14
CA GLN A 1 8.54 -20.58 -7.74
C GLN A 1 7.83 -21.93 -7.67
N GLY A 2 8.03 -22.70 -6.59
CA GLY A 2 7.31 -23.97 -6.40
C GLY A 2 5.82 -23.76 -6.10
N PRO A 3 4.97 -24.81 -6.23
CA PRO A 3 3.51 -24.70 -6.07
C PRO A 3 3.06 -24.10 -4.73
N GLN A 4 3.72 -24.49 -3.63
CA GLN A 4 3.41 -23.99 -2.28
C GLN A 4 3.57 -22.47 -2.16
N LYS A 5 4.63 -21.89 -2.75
CA LYS A 5 4.88 -20.45 -2.71
C LYS A 5 3.83 -19.65 -3.49
N LYS A 6 3.36 -20.21 -4.63
CA LYS A 6 2.29 -19.59 -5.42
C LYS A 6 0.97 -19.60 -4.67
N LEU A 7 0.67 -20.69 -3.95
CA LEU A 7 -0.55 -20.80 -3.14
C LEU A 7 -0.54 -19.77 -2.00
N LEU A 8 0.55 -19.70 -1.22
CA LEU A 8 0.68 -18.72 -0.14
C LEU A 8 0.54 -17.28 -0.66
N HIS A 9 1.21 -16.96 -1.77
CA HIS A 9 1.08 -15.66 -2.43
C HIS A 9 -0.37 -15.36 -2.83
N GLY A 10 -1.09 -16.32 -3.44
CA GLY A 10 -2.50 -16.15 -3.79
C GLY A 10 -3.41 -15.93 -2.57
N ILE A 11 -3.13 -16.61 -1.46
CA ILE A 11 -3.86 -16.43 -0.20
C ILE A 11 -3.63 -15.03 0.36
N GLU A 12 -2.38 -14.55 0.41
CA GLU A 12 -2.03 -13.21 0.89
C GLU A 12 -2.77 -12.12 0.10
N TRP A 13 -2.84 -12.25 -1.23
CA TRP A 13 -3.64 -11.36 -2.06
C TRP A 13 -5.14 -11.47 -1.76
N THR A 14 -5.66 -12.67 -1.54
CA THR A 14 -7.09 -12.81 -1.21
C THR A 14 -7.42 -12.13 0.12
N VAL A 15 -6.57 -12.29 1.14
CA VAL A 15 -6.73 -11.63 2.45
C VAL A 15 -6.64 -10.11 2.32
N ALA A 16 -5.68 -9.60 1.52
CA ALA A 16 -5.56 -8.17 1.26
C ALA A 16 -6.80 -7.60 0.56
N ALA A 17 -7.37 -8.33 -0.42
CA ALA A 17 -8.59 -7.92 -1.11
C ALA A 17 -9.77 -7.80 -0.14
N LEU A 18 -9.99 -8.81 0.71
CA LEU A 18 -11.05 -8.79 1.71
C LEU A 18 -10.87 -7.63 2.71
N SER A 19 -9.64 -7.40 3.17
CA SER A 19 -9.32 -6.31 4.08
C SER A 19 -9.60 -4.94 3.44
N ALA A 20 -9.21 -4.76 2.17
CA ALA A 20 -9.49 -3.55 1.42
C ALA A 20 -11.00 -3.33 1.21
N THR A 21 -11.77 -4.39 0.92
CA THR A 21 -13.23 -4.30 0.82
C THR A 21 -13.86 -3.81 2.12
N VAL A 22 -13.45 -4.37 3.27
CA VAL A 22 -13.94 -3.91 4.59
C VAL A 22 -13.64 -2.43 4.80
N GLY A 23 -12.41 -1.98 4.50
CA GLY A 23 -12.04 -0.57 4.63
C GLY A 23 -12.83 0.36 3.71
N LEU A 24 -13.05 -0.03 2.46
CA LEU A 24 -13.83 0.75 1.49
C LEU A 24 -15.31 0.83 1.88
N VAL A 25 -15.90 -0.27 2.35
CA VAL A 25 -17.28 -0.26 2.87
C VAL A 25 -17.37 0.65 4.09
N ALA A 26 -16.43 0.54 5.02
CA ALA A 26 -16.42 1.36 6.23
C ALA A 26 -16.34 2.86 5.92
N VAL A 27 -15.45 3.30 5.02
CA VAL A 27 -15.34 4.73 4.68
C VAL A 27 -16.59 5.25 3.99
N VAL A 28 -17.14 4.50 3.03
CA VAL A 28 -18.37 4.90 2.32
C VAL A 28 -19.55 4.97 3.30
N GLN A 29 -19.69 4.00 4.21
CA GLN A 29 -20.73 4.04 5.23
C GLN A 29 -20.55 5.25 6.15
N SER A 30 -19.34 5.49 6.66
CA SER A 30 -19.09 6.62 7.56
C SER A 30 -19.34 7.99 6.93
N HIS A 31 -19.01 8.16 5.64
CA HIS A 31 -19.24 9.42 4.93
C HIS A 31 -20.72 9.67 4.62
N ASN A 32 -21.53 8.62 4.57
CA ASN A 32 -22.96 8.68 4.27
C ASN A 32 -23.83 8.46 5.52
N ASP A 33 -23.25 8.44 6.72
CA ASP A 33 -23.99 8.30 7.96
C ASP A 33 -24.62 9.64 8.36
N ALA A 34 -25.96 9.66 8.37
CA ALA A 34 -26.73 10.84 8.74
C ALA A 34 -26.51 11.25 10.21
N ALA A 35 -26.14 10.31 11.09
CA ALA A 35 -25.92 10.60 12.50
C ALA A 35 -24.63 11.40 12.75
N SER A 36 -23.56 11.12 11.99
CA SER A 36 -22.29 11.86 12.06
C SER A 36 -22.24 13.09 11.13
N GLY A 37 -23.22 13.22 10.24
CA GLY A 37 -23.24 14.21 9.18
C GLY A 37 -22.55 13.73 7.91
N PHE A 38 -23.00 14.23 6.75
CA PHE A 38 -22.51 13.81 5.45
C PHE A 38 -21.14 14.41 5.11
N ILE A 39 -20.26 13.57 4.57
CA ILE A 39 -18.93 13.93 4.11
C ILE A 39 -18.85 13.60 2.61
N ALA A 40 -18.28 14.50 1.81
CA ALA A 40 -18.08 14.24 0.39
C ALA A 40 -17.18 13.02 0.17
N ASN A 41 -17.51 12.18 -0.81
CA ASN A 41 -16.67 11.06 -1.21
C ASN A 41 -15.71 11.47 -2.35
N LEU A 42 -14.54 10.84 -2.41
CA LEU A 42 -13.57 10.97 -3.49
C LEU A 42 -13.06 12.41 -3.79
N TYR A 43 -13.03 13.30 -2.80
CA TYR A 43 -12.55 14.68 -2.98
C TYR A 43 -11.05 14.86 -2.75
N SER A 44 -10.41 13.91 -2.06
CA SER A 44 -9.01 14.05 -1.62
C SER A 44 -8.02 13.31 -2.53
N LEU A 45 -6.76 13.76 -2.55
CA LEU A 45 -5.71 13.05 -3.29
C LEU A 45 -5.53 11.62 -2.78
N HIS A 46 -5.61 11.40 -1.46
CA HIS A 46 -5.58 10.06 -0.86
C HIS A 46 -6.60 9.14 -1.53
N SER A 47 -7.84 9.61 -1.69
CA SER A 47 -8.91 8.81 -2.28
C SER A 47 -8.68 8.48 -3.78
N TRP A 48 -8.17 9.42 -4.57
CA TRP A 48 -7.87 9.18 -5.99
C TRP A 48 -6.70 8.23 -6.20
N VAL A 49 -5.61 8.37 -5.43
CA VAL A 49 -4.50 7.42 -5.46
C VAL A 49 -4.96 6.05 -4.95
N GLY A 50 -5.83 6.00 -3.94
CA GLY A 50 -6.45 4.76 -3.45
C GLY A 50 -7.26 4.02 -4.51
N VAL A 51 -8.13 4.72 -5.25
CA VAL A 51 -8.89 4.14 -6.36
C VAL A 51 -7.95 3.57 -7.42
N PHE A 52 -6.90 4.31 -7.78
CA PHE A 52 -5.90 3.84 -8.75
C PHE A 52 -5.18 2.57 -8.26
N VAL A 53 -4.76 2.52 -6.99
CA VAL A 53 -4.13 1.34 -6.37
C VAL A 53 -5.06 0.13 -6.43
N ILE A 54 -6.33 0.29 -6.05
CA ILE A 54 -7.31 -0.82 -6.08
C ILE A 54 -7.53 -1.32 -7.50
N ALA A 55 -7.64 -0.43 -8.48
CA ALA A 55 -7.79 -0.83 -9.89
C ALA A 55 -6.58 -1.62 -10.39
N MET A 56 -5.36 -1.16 -10.10
CA MET A 56 -4.14 -1.87 -10.46
C MET A 56 -4.04 -3.22 -9.74
N TYR A 57 -4.38 -3.24 -8.45
CA TYR A 57 -4.40 -4.45 -7.62
C TYR A 57 -5.34 -5.52 -8.19
N LEU A 58 -6.60 -5.17 -8.46
CA LEU A 58 -7.58 -6.12 -9.02
C LEU A 58 -7.13 -6.65 -10.38
N SER A 59 -6.55 -5.78 -11.23
CA SER A 59 -5.98 -6.18 -12.52
C SER A 59 -4.83 -7.17 -12.35
N GLN A 60 -3.91 -6.90 -11.41
CA GLN A 60 -2.79 -7.79 -11.11
C GLN A 60 -3.26 -9.13 -10.54
N PHE A 61 -4.25 -9.10 -9.64
CA PHE A 61 -4.78 -10.30 -9.02
C PHE A 61 -5.48 -11.20 -10.05
N ALA A 62 -6.30 -10.63 -10.92
CA ALA A 62 -6.99 -11.36 -11.97
C ALA A 62 -6.01 -11.98 -12.98
N VAL A 63 -5.08 -11.17 -13.52
CA VAL A 63 -4.07 -11.67 -14.49
C VAL A 63 -3.17 -12.73 -13.85
N GLY A 64 -2.67 -12.49 -12.64
CA GLY A 64 -1.82 -13.43 -11.92
C GLY A 64 -2.53 -14.75 -11.62
N THR A 65 -3.80 -14.70 -11.22
CA THR A 65 -4.62 -15.91 -10.97
C THR A 65 -4.81 -16.71 -12.25
N CYS A 66 -5.25 -16.08 -13.34
CA CYS A 66 -5.49 -16.78 -14.61
C CYS A 66 -4.19 -17.34 -15.22
N ALA A 67 -3.10 -16.59 -15.17
CA ALA A 67 -1.83 -16.97 -15.80
C ALA A 67 -1.00 -17.99 -14.99
N PHE A 68 -1.05 -17.94 -13.64
CA PHE A 68 -0.12 -18.68 -12.79
C PHE A 68 -0.75 -19.62 -11.78
N ALA A 69 -1.99 -19.36 -11.34
CA ALA A 69 -2.70 -20.22 -10.39
C ALA A 69 -3.61 -21.23 -11.10
N LEU A 70 -4.46 -20.76 -12.01
CA LEU A 70 -5.33 -21.61 -12.85
C LEU A 70 -4.62 -22.18 -14.07
N ASP A 71 -3.51 -21.54 -14.47
CA ASP A 71 -2.67 -21.93 -15.60
C ASP A 71 -3.46 -22.23 -16.89
N ILE A 72 -4.29 -21.26 -17.34
CA ILE A 72 -5.19 -21.42 -18.48
C ILE A 72 -4.38 -21.47 -19.79
N PRO A 73 -4.15 -22.65 -20.40
CA PRO A 73 -3.14 -22.81 -21.44
C PRO A 73 -3.61 -22.29 -22.81
N SER A 74 -4.92 -22.16 -23.01
CA SER A 74 -5.52 -21.58 -24.22
C SER A 74 -5.28 -20.09 -24.37
N ILE A 75 -4.99 -19.38 -23.27
CA ILE A 75 -4.77 -17.93 -23.25
C ILE A 75 -3.29 -17.62 -22.94
N PHE A 76 -2.71 -18.33 -21.98
CA PHE A 76 -1.38 -18.06 -21.46
C PHE A 76 -0.38 -19.12 -21.95
N THR A 77 0.02 -19.01 -23.22
CA THR A 77 1.10 -19.86 -23.77
C THR A 77 2.42 -19.61 -23.03
N PRO A 78 3.41 -20.54 -23.11
CA PRO A 78 4.69 -20.36 -22.43
C PRO A 78 5.41 -19.04 -22.77
N ALA A 79 5.35 -18.62 -24.04
CA ALA A 79 5.92 -17.35 -24.49
C ALA A 79 5.20 -16.13 -23.88
N VAL A 80 3.87 -16.17 -23.81
CA VAL A 80 3.07 -15.11 -23.16
C VAL A 80 3.37 -15.04 -21.66
N LYS A 81 3.42 -16.20 -20.98
CA LYS A 81 3.72 -16.27 -19.54
C LYS A 81 5.09 -15.69 -19.20
N ALA A 82 6.09 -15.82 -20.08
CA ALA A 82 7.41 -15.24 -19.89
C ALA A 82 7.36 -13.69 -19.85
N ASN A 83 6.53 -13.06 -20.69
CA ASN A 83 6.33 -11.62 -20.66
C ASN A 83 5.45 -11.19 -19.49
N VAL A 84 4.35 -11.91 -19.24
CA VAL A 84 3.42 -11.62 -18.14
C VAL A 84 4.13 -11.67 -16.80
N VAL A 85 5.03 -12.63 -16.55
CA VAL A 85 5.72 -12.71 -15.26
C VAL A 85 6.67 -11.54 -15.03
N MET A 86 7.29 -11.01 -16.09
CA MET A 86 8.14 -9.82 -15.99
C MET A 86 7.30 -8.60 -15.59
N VAL A 87 6.19 -8.36 -16.30
CA VAL A 87 5.27 -7.25 -16.02
C VAL A 87 4.64 -7.41 -14.63
N HIS A 88 4.17 -8.62 -14.29
CA HIS A 88 3.52 -8.91 -13.02
C HIS A 88 4.42 -8.61 -11.82
N ARG A 89 5.71 -8.95 -11.91
CA ARG A 89 6.69 -8.62 -10.85
C ARG A 89 6.90 -7.13 -10.71
N PHE A 90 7.12 -6.42 -11.82
CA PHE A 90 7.33 -4.98 -11.80
C PHE A 90 6.10 -4.23 -11.27
N VAL A 91 4.94 -4.51 -11.84
CA VAL A 91 3.69 -3.85 -11.45
C VAL A 91 3.29 -4.23 -10.02
N GLY A 92 3.50 -5.48 -9.61
CA GLY A 92 3.26 -5.89 -8.21
C GLY A 92 4.08 -5.08 -7.21
N GLN A 93 5.36 -4.85 -7.48
CA GLN A 93 6.21 -3.98 -6.64
C GLN A 93 5.71 -2.53 -6.65
N PHE A 94 5.31 -2.03 -7.81
CA PHE A 94 4.80 -0.68 -7.96
C PHE A 94 3.50 -0.47 -7.17
N VAL A 95 2.55 -1.40 -7.23
CA VAL A 95 1.30 -1.39 -6.45
C VAL A 95 1.59 -1.42 -4.96
N TYR A 96 2.55 -2.22 -4.51
CA TYR A 96 2.96 -2.25 -3.10
C TYR A 96 3.48 -0.88 -2.63
N ASN A 97 4.34 -0.22 -3.42
CA ASN A 97 4.87 1.11 -3.11
C ASN A 97 3.79 2.19 -3.12
N LEU A 98 2.88 2.17 -4.09
CA LEU A 98 1.75 3.09 -4.12
C LEU A 98 0.79 2.86 -2.96
N THR A 99 0.59 1.61 -2.52
CA THR A 99 -0.23 1.31 -1.33
C THR A 99 0.37 1.97 -0.09
N ALA A 100 1.70 1.89 0.09
CA ALA A 100 2.38 2.58 1.18
C ALA A 100 2.20 4.11 1.10
N ALA A 101 2.35 4.70 -0.10
CA ALA A 101 2.09 6.12 -0.31
C ALA A 101 0.64 6.51 0.02
N THR A 102 -0.35 5.71 -0.41
CA THR A 102 -1.76 5.93 -0.09
C THR A 102 -2.02 5.87 1.41
N ILE A 103 -1.39 4.93 2.14
CA ILE A 103 -1.49 4.85 3.61
C ILE A 103 -0.96 6.14 4.26
N LEU A 104 0.23 6.61 3.85
CA LEU A 104 0.81 7.83 4.38
C LEU A 104 -0.04 9.07 4.08
N LEU A 105 -0.61 9.17 2.88
CA LEU A 105 -1.55 10.23 2.53
C LEU A 105 -2.80 10.20 3.43
N GLY A 106 -3.34 9.00 3.72
CA GLY A 106 -4.51 8.84 4.58
C GLY A 106 -4.23 9.20 6.04
N ILE A 107 -3.05 8.84 6.56
CA ILE A 107 -2.59 9.26 7.90
C ILE A 107 -2.52 10.79 7.95
N GLN A 108 -1.83 11.42 7.01
CA GLN A 108 -1.65 12.87 6.99
C GLN A 108 -2.98 13.62 6.81
N GLU A 109 -3.87 13.11 5.97
CA GLU A 109 -5.22 13.65 5.80
C GLU A 109 -6.02 13.58 7.12
N LYS A 110 -5.98 12.44 7.80
CA LYS A 110 -6.69 12.28 9.08
C LYS A 110 -6.11 13.15 10.19
N GLU A 111 -4.78 13.29 10.24
CA GLU A 111 -4.08 14.21 11.15
C GLU A 111 -4.48 15.67 10.91
N GLY A 112 -4.67 16.06 9.64
CA GLY A 112 -5.22 17.36 9.27
C GLY A 112 -6.63 17.59 9.83
N PHE A 113 -7.50 16.58 9.78
CA PHE A 113 -8.88 16.70 10.29
C PHE A 113 -8.98 16.81 11.81
N ILE A 114 -8.10 16.15 12.55
CA ILE A 114 -8.16 16.14 14.02
C ILE A 114 -7.33 17.27 14.67
N GLY A 115 -6.54 18.00 13.87
CA GLY A 115 -5.72 19.11 14.36
C GLY A 115 -4.53 18.64 15.21
N CYS A 116 -3.41 18.34 14.55
CA CYS A 116 -2.20 17.83 15.22
C CYS A 116 -1.20 18.90 15.65
N ASN A 117 -1.54 20.19 15.53
CA ASN A 117 -0.67 21.28 15.96
C ASN A 117 -0.73 21.49 17.48
N TYR A 118 0.34 22.06 18.04
CA TYR A 118 0.37 22.59 19.40
C TYR A 118 0.42 24.11 19.36
N THR A 119 0.05 24.76 20.47
CA THR A 119 0.07 26.22 20.57
C THR A 119 1.51 26.74 20.66
N VAL A 120 1.89 27.61 19.73
CA VAL A 120 3.21 28.23 19.67
C VAL A 120 3.08 29.71 20.06
N THR A 121 3.70 30.12 21.18
CA THR A 121 3.60 31.50 21.72
C THR A 121 4.86 32.34 21.50
N LYS A 122 5.96 31.71 21.11
CA LYS A 122 7.26 32.32 20.77
C LYS A 122 7.87 31.54 19.60
N ALA A 123 8.94 32.06 19.00
CA ALA A 123 9.65 31.34 17.94
C ALA A 123 10.09 29.94 18.42
N ASP A 124 9.64 28.91 17.71
CA ASP A 124 9.99 27.52 18.01
C ASP A 124 11.26 27.13 17.26
N THR A 125 12.40 27.55 17.80
CA THR A 125 13.73 27.29 17.21
C THR A 125 14.27 25.90 17.55
N PHE A 126 13.65 25.18 18.49
CA PHE A 126 14.06 23.82 18.86
C PHE A 126 12.83 22.89 19.04
N PRO A 127 12.13 22.55 17.95
CA PRO A 127 10.81 21.90 18.00
C PRO A 127 10.78 20.53 18.66
N ILE A 128 11.92 19.85 18.75
CA ILE A 128 12.01 18.52 19.37
C ILE A 128 11.69 18.56 20.88
N GLN A 129 11.85 19.70 21.55
CA GLN A 129 11.42 19.87 22.95
C GLN A 129 9.90 19.80 23.11
N HIS A 130 9.15 20.22 22.08
CA HIS A 130 7.69 20.23 22.05
C HIS A 130 7.09 18.91 21.54
N PHE A 131 7.90 17.85 21.38
CA PHE A 131 7.40 16.57 20.90
C PHE A 131 6.23 16.05 21.76
N PHE A 132 6.27 16.23 23.08
CA PHE A 132 5.20 15.77 23.96
C PHE A 132 3.94 16.64 23.94
N ASP A 133 4.03 17.85 23.39
CA ASP A 133 2.90 18.78 23.21
C ASP A 133 2.03 18.40 22.00
N ILE A 134 2.58 17.63 21.06
CA ILE A 134 1.81 17.03 19.95
C ILE A 134 0.76 16.06 20.54
N PRO A 135 -0.51 16.13 20.11
CA PRO A 135 -1.55 15.23 20.56
C PRO A 135 -1.13 13.76 20.44
N LYS A 136 -1.41 12.96 21.48
CA LYS A 136 -0.97 11.56 21.56
C LYS A 136 -1.37 10.74 20.33
N VAL A 137 -2.59 10.95 19.82
CA VAL A 137 -3.12 10.26 18.64
C VAL A 137 -2.29 10.55 17.38
N CYS A 138 -1.83 11.78 17.19
CA CYS A 138 -0.99 12.17 16.06
C CYS A 138 0.42 11.57 16.18
N ARG A 139 0.98 11.52 17.40
CA ARG A 139 2.27 10.85 17.61
C ARG A 139 2.24 9.36 17.28
N ILE A 140 1.13 8.69 17.61
CA ILE A 140 0.90 7.31 17.20
C ILE A 140 0.81 7.21 15.67
N GLY A 141 0.09 8.13 15.02
CA GLY A 141 0.01 8.26 13.57
C GLY A 141 1.39 8.39 12.90
N HIS A 142 2.22 9.32 13.37
CA HIS A 142 3.60 9.49 12.92
C HIS A 142 4.43 8.20 13.05
N PHE A 143 4.34 7.51 14.20
CA PHE A 143 5.09 6.27 14.41
C PHE A 143 4.64 5.16 13.46
N ILE A 144 3.32 5.00 13.26
CA ILE A 144 2.76 4.06 12.27
C ILE A 144 3.24 4.43 10.86
N GLY A 145 3.23 5.72 10.49
CA GLY A 145 3.72 6.19 9.20
C GLY A 145 5.20 5.85 8.97
N ILE A 146 6.06 6.07 9.98
CA ILE A 146 7.48 5.69 9.92
C ILE A 146 7.63 4.18 9.76
N LEU A 147 6.85 3.37 10.50
CA LEU A 147 6.88 1.91 10.37
C LEU A 147 6.47 1.44 8.97
N VAL A 148 5.48 2.09 8.36
CA VAL A 148 5.07 1.81 6.96
C VAL A 148 6.25 2.08 6.03
N VAL A 149 6.90 3.24 6.12
CA VAL A 149 8.07 3.59 5.31
C VAL A 149 9.20 2.57 5.47
N LEU A 150 9.56 2.24 6.71
CA LEU A 150 10.64 1.28 6.98
C LEU A 150 10.33 -0.10 6.43
N THR A 151 9.11 -0.59 6.65
CA THR A 151 8.67 -1.90 6.14
C THR A 151 8.69 -1.92 4.62
N THR A 152 8.25 -0.84 3.97
CA THR A 152 8.29 -0.72 2.52
C THR A 152 9.71 -0.73 1.99
N LEU A 153 10.64 0.03 2.60
CA LEU A 153 12.05 0.05 2.20
C LEU A 153 12.71 -1.33 2.36
N CYS A 154 12.51 -1.98 3.51
CA CYS A 154 13.04 -3.33 3.76
C CYS A 154 12.49 -4.35 2.76
N THR A 155 11.20 -4.27 2.43
CA THR A 155 10.57 -5.18 1.45
C THR A 155 11.08 -4.93 0.04
N ASN A 156 11.23 -3.67 -0.39
CA ASN A 156 11.86 -3.35 -1.68
C ASN A 156 13.30 -3.89 -1.75
N PHE A 157 14.09 -3.71 -0.68
CA PHE A 157 15.44 -4.24 -0.61
C PHE A 157 15.46 -5.78 -0.71
N ALA A 158 14.56 -6.46 -0.01
CA ALA A 158 14.46 -7.92 -0.05
C ALA A 158 14.01 -8.46 -1.41
N LEU A 159 13.20 -7.70 -2.15
CA LEU A 159 12.72 -8.06 -3.49
C LEU A 159 13.71 -7.67 -4.59
N TYR A 160 14.65 -6.77 -4.30
CA TYR A 160 15.69 -6.38 -5.25
C TYR A 160 16.65 -7.54 -5.51
N SER A 161 16.84 -7.85 -6.79
CA SER A 161 17.83 -8.85 -7.22
C SER A 161 19.13 -8.14 -7.53
N PHE A 162 20.05 -8.12 -6.56
CA PHE A 162 21.43 -7.68 -6.82
C PHE A 162 22.04 -8.59 -7.89
N GLU A 163 22.60 -7.98 -8.93
CA GLU A 163 23.33 -8.71 -9.95
C GLU A 163 24.45 -9.49 -9.27
N LYS A 164 24.52 -10.81 -9.51
CA LYS A 164 25.59 -11.62 -8.94
C LYS A 164 26.90 -11.16 -9.59
N ALA A 165 27.88 -10.77 -8.79
CA ALA A 165 29.21 -10.46 -9.28
C ALA A 165 29.69 -11.61 -10.18
N PRO A 166 30.28 -11.32 -11.36
CA PRO A 166 30.72 -12.36 -12.27
C PRO A 166 31.68 -13.30 -11.51
N HIS A 167 31.35 -14.59 -11.47
CA HIS A 167 32.24 -15.60 -10.92
C HIS A 167 33.56 -15.50 -11.66
N ARG A 168 34.61 -15.03 -10.97
CA ARG A 168 35.97 -15.07 -11.47
C ARG A 168 36.41 -16.53 -11.41
N ASN A 169 36.26 -17.25 -12.53
CA ASN A 169 36.83 -18.58 -12.68
C ASN A 169 38.34 -18.49 -12.41
N ARG A 170 38.80 -19.10 -11.31
CA ARG A 170 40.19 -19.44 -11.06
C ARG A 170 40.36 -20.92 -11.32
#